data_AF-A0A5B7HII5-F1
#
_entry.id   AF-A0A5B7HII5-F1
#
_cell.length_a   1.000
_cell.length_b   1.000
_cell.length_c   1.000
_cell.angle_alpha   90.00
_cell.angle_beta   90.00
_cell.angle_gamma   90.00
#
_symmetry.space_group_name_H-M   'P 1'
#
loop_
_entity.id
_entity.type
_entity.pdbx_description
1 polymer ?
#
loop_
_entity_poly.entity_id
_entity_poly.type
_entity_poly.pdbx_seq_one_letter_code
_entity_poly.pdbx_strand_id
1 'polypeptide(L)' 'MGEITTSTLPQWTYTCVRDRRLQTLLTRLRIDHTYLTQRYLLTRDPQPYCDDCLVPLTVRHLFVECPSLIDLRHRYLYRC' A
#
# COMPACT_ATOMS: atom_id res chain seq x y z
N MET A 1 -19.60 -17.28 -21.37
CA MET A 1 -18.41 -17.97 -20.84
C MET A 1 -17.33 -16.90 -20.76
N GLY A 2 -17.23 -16.22 -19.61
CA GLY A 2 -16.38 -15.04 -19.45
C GLY A 2 -15.01 -15.48 -18.97
N GLU A 3 -13.99 -15.25 -19.79
CA GLU A 3 -12.62 -15.62 -19.46
C GLU A 3 -12.11 -14.73 -18.34
N ILE A 4 -11.84 -15.33 -17.19
CA ILE A 4 -11.21 -14.66 -16.06
C ILE A 4 -9.77 -14.42 -16.50
N THR A 5 -9.43 -13.20 -16.87
CA THR A 5 -8.04 -12.77 -17.05
C THR A 5 -7.35 -12.88 -15.69
N THR A 6 -6.72 -14.02 -15.42
CA THR A 6 -5.78 -14.22 -14.33
C THR A 6 -4.56 -13.36 -14.61
N SER A 7 -4.63 -12.09 -14.18
CA SER A 7 -3.51 -11.17 -14.21
C SER A 7 -2.35 -11.84 -13.46
N THR A 8 -1.32 -12.21 -14.21
CA THR A 8 -0.14 -12.87 -13.67
C THR A 8 0.58 -11.87 -12.78
N LEU A 9 0.33 -11.93 -11.48
CA LEU A 9 1.07 -11.14 -10.50
C LEU A 9 2.53 -11.62 -10.54
N PRO A 10 3.51 -10.71 -10.66
CA PRO A 10 4.91 -11.09 -10.70
C PRO A 10 5.25 -11.92 -9.46
N GLN A 11 5.96 -13.03 -9.66
CA GLN A 11 6.33 -13.93 -8.58
C GLN A 11 7.31 -13.20 -7.64
N TRP A 12 6.76 -12.64 -6.58
CA TRP A 12 7.51 -11.89 -5.59
C TRP A 12 8.45 -12.84 -4.83
N THR A 13 9.74 -12.54 -4.82
CA THR A 13 10.76 -13.27 -4.05
C THR A 13 10.60 -12.99 -2.55
N TYR A 14 9.52 -13.51 -1.95
CA TYR A 14 9.28 -13.51 -0.50
C TYR A 14 10.07 -14.59 0.24
N THR A 15 11.08 -15.18 -0.40
CA THR A 15 11.78 -16.38 0.07
C THR A 15 12.50 -16.21 1.41
N CYS A 16 12.62 -14.98 1.94
CA CYS A 16 13.31 -14.70 3.20
C CYS A 16 12.39 -14.44 4.41
N VAL A 17 11.10 -14.14 4.22
CA VAL A 17 10.20 -13.84 5.35
C VAL A 17 9.53 -15.13 5.81
N ARG A 18 10.11 -15.83 6.81
CA ARG A 18 9.49 -17.05 7.37
C ARG A 18 8.21 -16.81 8.18
N ASP A 19 7.90 -15.55 8.50
CA ASP A 19 6.69 -15.18 9.23
C ASP A 19 5.51 -14.94 8.28
N ARG A 20 4.54 -15.86 8.31
CA ARG A 20 3.27 -15.77 7.56
C ARG A 20 2.52 -14.46 7.84
N ARG A 21 2.59 -13.94 9.06
CA ARG A 21 1.91 -12.70 9.44
C ARG A 21 2.51 -11.51 8.68
N LEU A 22 3.84 -11.43 8.64
CA LEU A 22 4.53 -10.37 7.92
C LEU A 22 4.27 -10.46 6.41
N GLN A 23 4.27 -11.67 5.81
CA GLN A 23 3.91 -11.84 4.40
C GLN A 23 2.49 -11.34 4.09
N THR A 24 1.52 -11.65 4.97
CA THR A 24 0.13 -11.20 4.81
C THR A 24 0.04 -9.68 4.87
N LEU A 25 0.74 -9.07 5.82
CA LEU A 25 0.78 -7.62 6.00
C LEU A 25 1.41 -6.95 4.77
N LEU A 26 2.57 -7.42 4.30
CA LEU A 26 3.24 -6.88 3.12
C LEU A 26 2.38 -7.04 1.85
N THR A 27 1.71 -8.18 1.70
CA THR A 27 0.77 -8.39 0.59
C THR A 27 -0.34 -7.36 0.63
N ARG A 28 -1.01 -7.17 1.78
CA ARG A 28 -2.08 -6.17 1.93
C ARG A 28 -1.62 -4.75 1.65
N LEU A 29 -0.44 -4.36 2.15
CA LEU A 29 0.13 -3.04 1.87
C LEU A 29 0.38 -2.83 0.38
N ARG A 30 0.89 -3.85 -0.33
CA ARG A 30 1.21 -3.75 -1.76
C ARG A 30 0.01 -3.57 -2.67
N ILE A 31 -1.13 -4.16 -2.31
CA ILE A 31 -2.37 -4.03 -3.09
C ILE A 31 -3.19 -2.80 -2.65
N ASP A 32 -2.59 -1.89 -1.87
CA ASP A 32 -3.26 -0.73 -1.28
C ASP A 32 -4.45 -1.07 -0.37
N HIS A 33 -4.46 -2.27 0.21
CA HIS A 33 -5.54 -2.75 1.10
C HIS A 33 -5.37 -2.27 2.54
N THR A 34 -5.35 -0.95 2.72
CA THR A 34 -5.44 -0.31 4.04
C THR A 34 -6.75 0.46 4.17
N TYR A 35 -7.26 0.58 5.39
CA TYR A 35 -8.48 1.34 5.64
C TYR A 35 -8.37 2.79 5.12
N LEU A 36 -7.23 3.44 5.37
CA LEU A 36 -7.01 4.83 4.97
C LEU A 36 -7.10 5.04 3.45
N THR A 37 -6.48 4.13 2.68
CA THR A 37 -6.40 4.26 1.22
C THR A 37 -7.61 3.67 0.51
N GLN A 38 -8.33 2.73 1.12
CA GLN A 38 -9.32 1.90 0.42
C GLN A 38 -10.75 2.04 0.95
N ARG A 39 -10.98 2.69 2.11
CA ARG A 39 -12.34 2.86 2.67
C ARG A 39 -13.33 3.47 1.69
N TYR A 40 -12.86 4.37 0.83
CA TYR A 40 -13.70 5.12 -0.11
C TYR A 40 -14.42 4.19 -1.10
N LEU A 41 -13.84 3.04 -1.42
CA LEU A 41 -14.50 2.02 -2.26
C LEU A 41 -15.67 1.35 -1.55
N LEU A 42 -15.60 1.20 -0.22
CA LEU A 42 -16.64 0.57 0.59
C LEU A 42 -17.80 1.54 0.85
N THR A 43 -17.49 2.80 1.11
CA THR A 43 -18.49 3.85 1.42
C THR A 43 -19.00 4.56 0.18
N ARG A 44 -18.38 4.35 -0.98
CA ARG A 44 -18.60 5.11 -2.23
C ARG A 44 -18.32 6.60 -2.08
N ASP A 45 -17.45 6.95 -1.14
CA ASP A 45 -16.95 8.30 -0.96
C ASP A 45 -15.95 8.66 -2.07
N PRO A 46 -15.67 9.96 -2.28
CA PRO A 46 -14.57 10.37 -3.15
C PRO A 46 -13.24 9.81 -2.66
N GLN A 47 -12.35 9.52 -3.63
CA GLN A 47 -10.99 9.06 -3.33
C GLN A 47 -10.28 10.09 -2.43
N PRO A 48 -9.64 9.67 -1.33
CA PRO A 48 -8.90 10.58 -0.48
C PRO A 48 -7.65 11.11 -1.20
N TYR A 49 -7.30 12.36 -0.90
CA TYR A 49 -6.09 13.01 -1.39
C TYR A 49 -5.15 13.26 -0.21
N CYS A 50 -3.86 13.32 -0.49
CA CYS A 50 -2.88 13.84 0.47
C CYS A 50 -3.07 15.36 0.59
N ASP A 51 -3.19 15.85 1.83
CA ASP A 51 -3.42 17.27 2.11
C ASP A 51 -2.27 18.16 1.61
N ASP A 52 -1.02 17.68 1.71
CA ASP A 52 0.17 18.45 1.32
C ASP A 52 0.51 18.33 -0.17
N CYS A 53 0.31 17.14 -0.74
CA CYS A 53 0.76 16.83 -2.10
C CYS A 53 -0.34 16.99 -3.16
N LEU A 54 -1.61 17.04 -2.74
CA LEU A 54 -2.79 17.11 -3.61
C LEU A 54 -2.84 15.99 -4.67
N VAL A 55 -2.23 14.84 -4.38
CA VAL A 55 -2.30 13.62 -5.18
C VAL A 55 -3.16 12.57 -4.48
N PRO A 56 -3.69 11.57 -5.22
CA PRO A 56 -4.44 10.48 -4.62
C PRO A 56 -3.66 9.77 -3.51
N LEU A 57 -4.32 9.57 -2.37
CA LEU A 57 -3.71 8.93 -1.21
C LEU A 57 -3.60 7.42 -1.45
N THR A 58 -2.37 6.93 -1.61
CA THR A 58 -2.05 5.51 -1.81
C THR A 58 -1.00 5.04 -0.78
N VAL A 59 -0.87 3.73 -0.57
CA VAL A 59 0.16 3.17 0.32
C VAL A 59 1.53 3.49 -0.26
N ARG A 60 1.69 3.39 -1.58
CA ARG A 60 2.93 3.81 -2.25
C ARG A 60 3.27 5.27 -1.95
N HIS A 61 2.29 6.17 -2.04
CA HIS A 61 2.50 7.57 -1.69
C HIS A 61 2.99 7.72 -0.25
N LEU A 62 2.29 7.12 0.71
CA LEU A 62 2.62 7.21 2.15
C LEU A 62 4.02 6.66 2.49
N PHE A 63 4.39 5.52 1.92
CA PHE A 63 5.62 4.81 2.29
C PHE A 63 6.84 5.23 1.44
N VAL A 64 6.64 5.79 0.24
CA VAL A 64 7.75 6.00 -0.72
C VAL A 64 7.85 7.44 -1.22
N GLU A 65 6.75 8.13 -1.48
CA GLU A 65 6.79 9.37 -2.28
C GLU A 65 6.52 10.63 -1.46
N CYS A 66 5.67 10.54 -0.42
CA CYS A 66 5.17 11.69 0.31
C CYS A 66 6.29 12.45 1.05
N PRO A 67 6.59 13.71 0.67
CA PRO A 67 7.63 14.50 1.31
C PRO A 67 7.28 14.87 2.75
N SER A 68 6.01 15.15 3.06
CA SER A 68 5.59 15.51 4.42
C SER A 68 5.73 14.37 5.42
N LEU A 69 5.82 13.13 4.94
CA LEU A 69 6.04 11.95 5.77
C LEU A 69 7.52 11.52 5.85
N ILE A 70 8.46 12.31 5.32
CA ILE A 70 9.87 11.92 5.28
C ILE A 70 10.44 11.66 6.68
N ASP A 71 10.18 12.54 7.65
CA ASP A 71 10.69 12.41 9.01
C ASP A 71 10.11 11.18 9.74
N LEU A 72 8.83 10.89 9.52
CA LEU A 72 8.18 9.70 10.06
C LEU A 72 8.77 8.43 9.45
N ARG A 73 9.03 8.42 8.13
CA ARG A 73 9.67 7.28 7.46
C ARG A 73 11.10 7.06 7.97
N HIS A 74 11.88 8.14 8.16
CA HIS A 74 13.20 8.03 8.78
C HIS A 74 13.13 7.45 10.20
N ARG A 75 12.17 7.90 11.01
CA ARG A 75 12.03 7.44 12.39
C ARG A 75 11.62 5.97 12.50
N TYR A 76 10.71 5.50 11.66
CA TYR A 76 10.06 4.19 11.83
C TYR A 76 10.47 3.14 10.81
N LEU A 77 10.91 3.52 9.60
CA LEU A 77 11.25 2.59 8.52
C LEU A 77 12.75 2.50 8.26
N TYR A 78 13.49 3.60 8.39
CA TYR A 78 14.93 3.66 8.11
C TYR A 78 15.81 3.63 9.36
N ARG A 79 15.22 3.48 10.55
CA ARG A 79 15.98 3.34 11.79
C ARG A 79 16.49 1.89 11.91
N CYS A 80 17.75 1.69 11.53
CA CYS A 80 18.53 0.50 11.86
C CYS A 80 18.94 0.49 13.33
#